data_AF-A0A7Y2ZSQ9-F1
#
_entry.id   AF-A0A7Y2ZSQ9-F1
#
_cell.length_a   1.000
_cell.length_b   1.000
_cell.length_c   1.000
_cell.angle_alpha   90.00
_cell.angle_beta   90.00
_cell.angle_gamma   90.00
#
_symmetry.space_group_name_H-M   'P 1'
#
loop_
_entity.id
_entity.type
_entity.pdbx_description
1 polymer ?
#
loop_
_entity_poly.entity_id
_entity_poly.type
_entity_poly.pdbx_seq_one_letter_code
_entity_poly.pdbx_strand_id
1 'polypeptide(L)'
;GYDGMAYDTPRNLSSALYSSIYTIIEGIDKKFAIQGKNTSSLNLNEIIPLGFETSINVATLYTLSIASLEGSFLTSNDIYIVDHLLNTTQSLKSSGYTFTSDTGEFNDRFEIVFTPNTLSNLDFNIDSSALSIIELNNGDVQFKLASHLEMETVEILDLLGRTIYVFNTSGNEQIFNMSQLSQSTYLAKVKLNNDYYIIKKAIKQK
;
A
#
# COMPACT_ATOMS: atom_id res chain seq x y z
N GLY A 1 -15.54 -0.16 6.39
CA GLY A 1 -16.15 -1.50 6.49
C GLY A 1 -17.52 -1.46 5.83
N TYR A 2 -18.12 -2.63 5.58
CA TYR A 2 -19.45 -2.72 4.97
C TYR A 2 -20.53 -2.34 5.99
N ASP A 3 -21.34 -1.31 5.69
CA ASP A 3 -22.36 -0.76 6.60
C ASP A 3 -23.80 -1.06 6.16
N GLY A 4 -23.96 -1.88 5.12
CA GLY A 4 -25.23 -2.40 4.65
C GLY A 4 -25.78 -1.66 3.43
N MET A 5 -26.79 -2.26 2.79
CA MET A 5 -27.31 -1.82 1.48
C MET A 5 -27.90 -0.40 1.44
N ALA A 6 -28.17 0.21 2.61
CA ALA A 6 -28.67 1.57 2.70
C ALA A 6 -27.58 2.64 2.48
N TYR A 7 -26.32 2.24 2.60
CA TYR A 7 -25.16 3.13 2.57
C TYR A 7 -24.14 2.64 1.53
N ASP A 8 -23.92 1.33 1.47
CA ASP A 8 -23.06 0.66 0.49
C ASP A 8 -23.89 -0.04 -0.59
N THR A 9 -23.76 0.42 -1.84
CA THR A 9 -24.48 -0.15 -2.98
C THR A 9 -23.54 -0.98 -3.85
N PRO A 10 -23.74 -2.31 -3.94
CA PRO A 10 -23.01 -3.16 -4.87
C PRO A 10 -23.22 -2.69 -6.31
N ARG A 11 -22.15 -2.72 -7.09
CA ARG A 11 -22.20 -2.41 -8.51
C ARG A 11 -22.97 -3.53 -9.23
N ASN A 12 -23.93 -3.15 -10.06
CA ASN A 12 -24.61 -4.10 -10.91
C ASN A 12 -23.70 -4.50 -12.09
N LEU A 13 -23.25 -5.75 -12.09
CA LEU A 13 -22.37 -6.32 -13.10
C LEU A 13 -23.11 -6.91 -14.31
N SER A 14 -24.46 -6.90 -14.33
CA SER A 14 -25.26 -7.40 -15.46
C SER A 14 -25.42 -6.40 -16.61
N SER A 15 -24.97 -5.16 -16.41
CA SER A 15 -24.90 -4.12 -17.44
C SER A 15 -23.59 -4.27 -18.22
N ALA A 16 -23.66 -4.27 -19.56
CA ALA A 16 -22.48 -4.28 -20.43
C ALA A 16 -21.73 -2.93 -20.35
N LEU A 17 -20.95 -2.75 -19.28
CA LEU A 17 -20.04 -1.63 -19.13
C LEU A 17 -18.69 -2.00 -19.74
N TYR A 18 -18.19 -1.17 -20.66
CA TYR A 18 -16.86 -1.35 -21.24
C TYR A 18 -15.73 -0.98 -20.27
N SER A 19 -16.04 -0.17 -19.26
CA SER A 19 -15.14 0.17 -18.18
C SER A 19 -15.92 0.49 -16.91
N SER A 20 -15.38 0.16 -15.74
CA SER A 20 -15.97 0.47 -14.45
C SER A 20 -14.90 0.80 -13.41
N ILE A 21 -15.29 1.65 -12.46
CA ILE A 21 -14.53 1.97 -11.25
C ILE A 21 -15.41 1.66 -10.04
N TYR A 22 -14.84 1.11 -8.99
CA TYR A 22 -15.56 0.71 -7.78
C TYR A 22 -14.65 0.80 -6.58
N THR A 23 -15.24 0.86 -5.39
CA THR A 23 -14.49 0.69 -4.15
C THR A 23 -14.47 -0.77 -3.74
N ILE A 24 -13.42 -1.14 -3.02
CA ILE A 24 -13.23 -2.47 -2.44
C ILE A 24 -13.27 -2.34 -0.92
N ILE A 25 -13.94 -3.28 -0.27
CA ILE A 25 -14.00 -3.37 1.19
C ILE A 25 -13.32 -4.66 1.60
N GLU A 26 -12.27 -4.54 2.42
CA GLU A 26 -11.53 -5.70 2.92
C GLU A 26 -12.47 -6.74 3.55
N GLY A 27 -12.26 -8.01 3.20
CA GLY A 27 -13.05 -9.14 3.68
C GLY A 27 -14.43 -9.27 3.03
N ILE A 28 -14.78 -8.43 2.05
CA ILE A 28 -16.06 -8.49 1.34
C ILE A 28 -15.82 -8.71 -0.16
N ASP A 29 -16.26 -9.88 -0.65
CA ASP A 29 -16.19 -10.24 -2.07
C ASP A 29 -17.32 -9.58 -2.88
N LYS A 30 -17.32 -8.23 -2.92
CA LYS A 30 -18.24 -7.41 -3.70
C LYS A 30 -17.56 -6.13 -4.20
N LYS A 31 -17.92 -5.71 -5.41
CA LYS A 31 -17.57 -4.43 -6.00
C LYS A 31 -18.63 -3.40 -5.64
N PHE A 32 -18.26 -2.23 -5.11
CA PHE A 32 -19.23 -1.22 -4.68
C PHE A 32 -19.23 0.00 -5.61
N ALA A 33 -20.41 0.39 -6.09
CA ALA A 33 -20.59 1.60 -6.88
C ALA A 33 -20.73 2.85 -5.99
N ILE A 34 -21.26 2.66 -4.78
CA ILE A 34 -21.35 3.67 -3.73
C ILE A 34 -20.82 3.02 -2.46
N GLN A 35 -19.92 3.70 -1.77
CA GLN A 35 -19.48 3.33 -0.44
C GLN A 35 -19.76 4.45 0.55
N GLY A 36 -20.59 4.17 1.54
CA GLY A 36 -20.83 5.04 2.67
C GLY A 36 -19.59 5.11 3.56
N LYS A 37 -19.27 6.30 4.03
CA LYS A 37 -18.29 6.49 5.11
C LYS A 37 -18.93 7.32 6.20
N ASN A 38 -18.94 6.77 7.40
CA ASN A 38 -19.39 7.52 8.56
C ASN A 38 -18.44 8.71 8.79
N THR A 39 -18.97 9.87 9.16
CA THR A 39 -18.16 11.07 9.41
C THR A 39 -17.14 10.85 10.54
N SER A 40 -17.42 9.95 11.48
CA SER A 40 -16.50 9.59 12.56
C SER A 40 -15.35 8.66 12.12
N SER A 41 -15.49 7.95 11.00
CA SER A 41 -14.43 7.09 10.46
C SER A 41 -13.55 7.81 9.44
N LEU A 42 -14.05 8.89 8.83
CA LEU A 42 -13.32 9.63 7.81
C LEU A 42 -12.27 10.55 8.46
N ASN A 43 -10.99 10.25 8.23
CA ASN A 43 -9.87 10.98 8.82
C ASN A 43 -8.66 10.98 7.85
N LEU A 44 -7.58 11.70 8.21
CA LEU A 44 -6.41 11.88 7.33
C LEU A 44 -5.63 10.59 7.03
N ASN A 45 -5.76 9.57 7.86
CA ASN A 45 -5.12 8.26 7.67
C ASN A 45 -6.01 7.28 6.92
N GLU A 46 -7.21 7.70 6.51
CA GLU A 46 -8.12 6.82 5.78
C GLU A 46 -7.55 6.51 4.39
N ILE A 47 -7.55 5.23 4.05
CA ILE A 47 -7.19 4.70 2.74
C ILE A 47 -8.45 4.08 2.14
N ILE A 48 -8.78 4.44 0.91
CA ILE A 48 -9.94 3.92 0.19
C ILE A 48 -9.43 3.18 -1.06
N PRO A 49 -9.38 1.84 -1.03
CA PRO A 49 -9.00 1.03 -2.18
C PRO A 49 -10.02 1.15 -3.31
N LEU A 50 -9.51 1.32 -4.52
CA LEU A 50 -10.29 1.42 -5.75
C LEU A 50 -9.90 0.29 -6.69
N GLY A 51 -10.92 -0.40 -7.21
CA GLY A 51 -10.78 -1.28 -8.34
C GLY A 51 -11.16 -0.58 -9.63
N PHE A 52 -10.43 -0.90 -10.69
CA PHE A 52 -10.71 -0.47 -12.05
C PHE A 52 -10.79 -1.70 -12.96
N GLU A 53 -11.83 -1.78 -13.79
CA GLU A 53 -12.03 -2.85 -14.75
C GLU A 53 -12.31 -2.26 -16.13
N THR A 54 -11.71 -2.82 -17.18
CA THR A 54 -12.06 -2.49 -18.55
C THR A 54 -12.02 -3.70 -19.47
N SER A 55 -13.04 -3.82 -20.32
CA SER A 55 -13.15 -4.80 -21.40
C SER A 55 -12.79 -4.21 -22.76
N ILE A 56 -12.20 -3.01 -22.81
CA ILE A 56 -11.75 -2.38 -24.06
C ILE A 56 -10.42 -3.00 -24.46
N ASN A 57 -10.40 -3.70 -25.61
CA ASN A 57 -9.29 -4.52 -26.12
C ASN A 57 -8.14 -3.72 -26.76
N VAL A 58 -8.09 -2.41 -26.50
CA VAL A 58 -7.04 -1.51 -26.97
C VAL A 58 -6.64 -0.59 -25.82
N ALA A 59 -5.34 -0.27 -25.74
CA ALA A 59 -4.82 0.66 -24.75
C ALA A 59 -5.61 1.98 -24.81
N THR A 60 -6.34 2.27 -23.74
CA THR A 60 -7.31 3.37 -23.69
C THR A 60 -6.90 4.37 -22.62
N LEU A 61 -7.03 5.65 -22.95
CA LEU A 61 -6.76 6.75 -22.03
C LEU A 61 -8.01 7.02 -21.17
N TYR A 62 -7.82 7.03 -19.87
CA TYR A 62 -8.85 7.29 -18.86
C TYR A 62 -8.45 8.48 -18.00
N THR A 63 -9.45 9.18 -17.46
CA THR A 63 -9.24 10.24 -16.46
C THR A 63 -10.11 10.00 -15.24
N LEU A 64 -9.51 9.96 -14.05
CA LEU A 64 -10.20 10.00 -12.76
C LEU A 64 -10.24 11.43 -12.25
N SER A 65 -11.44 11.93 -11.92
CA SER A 65 -11.62 13.28 -11.40
C SER A 65 -12.75 13.32 -10.39
N ILE A 66 -12.68 14.28 -9.47
CA ILE A 66 -13.75 14.58 -8.54
C ILE A 66 -14.84 15.36 -9.27
N ALA A 67 -16.05 14.80 -9.32
CA ALA A 67 -17.21 15.50 -9.90
C ALA A 67 -17.78 16.55 -8.95
N SER A 68 -17.85 16.24 -7.66
CA SER A 68 -18.39 17.11 -6.61
C SER A 68 -17.84 16.73 -5.25
N LEU A 69 -17.77 17.70 -4.33
CA LEU A 69 -17.41 17.49 -2.93
C LEU A 69 -18.52 17.99 -2.02
N GLU A 70 -18.80 17.23 -0.97
CA GLU A 70 -19.77 17.59 0.05
C GLU A 70 -19.20 17.26 1.44
N GLY A 71 -19.51 18.11 2.43
CA GLY A 71 -19.06 17.94 3.81
C GLY A 71 -17.68 18.55 4.10
N SER A 72 -17.51 19.01 5.35
CA SER A 72 -16.35 19.81 5.76
C SER A 72 -15.01 19.07 5.63
N PHE A 73 -14.98 17.76 5.86
CA PHE A 73 -13.76 16.97 5.76
C PHE A 73 -13.23 16.95 4.32
N LEU A 74 -14.09 16.61 3.35
CA LEU A 74 -13.70 16.49 1.94
C LEU A 74 -13.39 17.86 1.33
N THR A 75 -14.05 18.93 1.78
CA THR A 75 -13.76 20.29 1.32
C THR A 75 -12.46 20.85 1.89
N SER A 76 -12.13 20.55 3.14
CA SER A 76 -10.99 21.15 3.85
C SER A 76 -9.67 20.39 3.71
N ASN A 77 -9.69 19.09 3.40
CA ASN A 77 -8.48 18.28 3.28
C ASN A 77 -8.17 17.95 1.82
N ASP A 78 -6.89 17.81 1.48
CA ASP A 78 -6.51 17.36 0.14
C ASP A 78 -6.94 15.91 -0.11
N ILE A 79 -7.15 15.59 -1.39
CA ILE A 79 -7.58 14.26 -1.84
C ILE A 79 -6.64 13.86 -2.95
N TYR A 80 -5.93 12.74 -2.75
CA TYR A 80 -4.97 12.22 -3.69
C TYR A 80 -5.42 10.88 -4.23
N ILE A 81 -5.08 10.63 -5.49
CA ILE A 81 -5.07 9.29 -6.06
C ILE A 81 -3.62 8.80 -6.06
N VAL A 82 -3.43 7.57 -5.59
CA VAL A 82 -2.18 6.82 -5.72
C VAL A 82 -2.38 5.79 -6.82
N ASP A 83 -1.48 5.76 -7.81
CA ASP A 83 -1.38 4.70 -8.81
C ASP A 83 -0.11 3.88 -8.51
N HIS A 84 -0.31 2.66 -8.02
CA HIS A 84 0.76 1.73 -7.65
C HIS A 84 1.47 1.13 -8.86
N LEU A 85 0.83 1.07 -10.03
CA LEU A 85 1.45 0.56 -11.25
C LEU A 85 2.47 1.57 -11.79
N LEU A 86 2.14 2.86 -11.74
CA LEU A 86 2.99 3.94 -12.23
C LEU A 86 3.84 4.59 -11.13
N ASN A 87 3.63 4.20 -9.87
CA ASN A 87 4.25 4.80 -8.69
C ASN A 87 4.08 6.33 -8.65
N THR A 88 2.85 6.80 -8.89
CA THR A 88 2.52 8.23 -8.92
C THR A 88 1.44 8.59 -7.92
N THR A 89 1.58 9.75 -7.29
CA THR A 89 0.57 10.34 -6.41
C THR A 89 0.15 11.71 -6.94
N GLN A 90 -1.13 11.92 -7.22
CA GLN A 90 -1.65 13.17 -7.79
C GLN A 90 -2.81 13.72 -6.95
N SER A 91 -2.80 15.02 -6.67
CA SER A 91 -3.95 15.68 -6.02
C SER A 91 -5.11 15.80 -7.01
N LEU A 92 -6.23 15.13 -6.70
CA LEU A 92 -7.46 15.19 -7.49
C LEU A 92 -8.20 16.52 -7.36
N LYS A 93 -7.86 17.35 -6.36
CA LYS A 93 -8.36 18.73 -6.23
C LYS A 93 -7.68 19.69 -7.19
N SER A 94 -6.43 19.42 -7.56
CA SER A 94 -5.67 20.26 -8.50
C SER A 94 -6.08 20.01 -9.95
N SER A 95 -6.25 18.75 -10.33
CA SER A 95 -6.60 18.31 -11.68
C SER A 95 -7.02 16.83 -11.68
N GLY A 96 -7.70 16.40 -12.74
CA GLY A 96 -7.98 14.98 -12.95
C GLY A 96 -6.69 14.20 -13.24
N TYR A 97 -6.63 12.96 -12.76
CA TYR A 97 -5.50 12.05 -13.01
C TYR A 97 -5.75 11.22 -14.27
N THR A 98 -4.83 11.30 -15.22
CA THR A 98 -4.95 10.63 -16.51
C THR A 98 -3.99 9.45 -16.60
N PHE A 99 -4.48 8.30 -17.02
CA PHE A 99 -3.71 7.06 -17.12
C PHE A 99 -4.14 6.25 -18.34
N THR A 100 -3.24 5.41 -18.84
CA THR A 100 -3.56 4.41 -19.86
C THR A 100 -3.77 3.06 -19.20
N SER A 101 -4.71 2.27 -19.71
CA SER A 101 -4.92 0.89 -19.28
C SER A 101 -5.18 -0.03 -20.46
N ASP A 102 -4.62 -1.23 -20.35
CA ASP A 102 -5.02 -2.39 -21.14
C ASP A 102 -6.29 -3.02 -20.54
N THR A 103 -6.84 -3.99 -21.26
CA THR A 103 -7.97 -4.82 -20.81
C THR A 103 -7.62 -5.59 -19.56
N GLY A 104 -8.54 -5.61 -18.60
CA GLY A 104 -8.37 -6.40 -17.39
C GLY A 104 -9.07 -5.79 -16.18
N GLU A 105 -8.79 -6.41 -15.04
CA GLU A 105 -9.25 -5.99 -13.73
C GLU A 105 -8.03 -5.68 -12.85
N PHE A 106 -8.05 -4.51 -12.23
CA PHE A 106 -6.94 -3.95 -11.45
C PHE A 106 -7.48 -3.50 -10.09
N ASN A 107 -7.43 -4.40 -9.11
CA ASN A 107 -7.96 -4.16 -7.76
C ASN A 107 -6.94 -3.54 -6.80
N ASP A 108 -5.65 -3.66 -7.12
CA ASP A 108 -4.54 -3.20 -6.29
C ASP A 108 -3.79 -2.01 -6.91
N ARG A 109 -4.34 -1.42 -7.97
CA ARG A 109 -3.68 -0.33 -8.69
C ARG A 109 -3.92 1.03 -8.06
N PHE A 110 -5.11 1.28 -7.54
CA PHE A 110 -5.54 2.62 -7.18
C PHE A 110 -6.02 2.72 -5.73
N GLU A 111 -5.64 3.80 -5.07
CA GLU A 111 -6.15 4.16 -3.74
C GLU A 111 -6.40 5.65 -3.64
N ILE A 112 -7.47 6.04 -2.93
CA ILE A 112 -7.65 7.43 -2.47
C ILE A 112 -7.07 7.57 -1.08
N VAL A 113 -6.25 8.60 -0.90
CA VAL A 113 -5.67 9.00 0.39
C VAL A 113 -5.85 10.50 0.63
N PHE A 114 -5.82 10.91 1.90
CA PHE A 114 -6.04 12.32 2.30
C PHE A 114 -4.77 13.05 2.74
N THR A 115 -3.63 12.37 2.67
CA THR A 115 -2.31 12.96 2.83
C THR A 115 -1.44 12.49 1.66
N PRO A 116 -0.57 13.34 1.11
CA PRO A 116 0.35 12.92 0.07
C PRO A 116 1.33 11.95 0.72
N ASN A 117 1.09 10.65 0.53
CA ASN A 117 2.01 9.61 0.97
C ASN A 117 3.33 9.79 0.22
N THR A 118 4.24 10.57 0.79
CA THR A 118 5.66 10.51 0.50
C THR A 118 6.20 9.32 1.28
N LEU A 119 6.05 8.11 0.73
CA LEU A 119 6.78 6.91 1.20
C LEU A 119 6.63 6.54 2.70
N SER A 120 5.65 7.06 3.42
CA SER A 120 5.48 6.81 4.85
C SER A 120 4.02 6.56 5.18
N ASN A 121 3.74 5.35 5.65
CA ASN A 121 2.50 4.93 6.31
C ASN A 121 1.37 4.39 5.42
N LEU A 122 1.70 3.63 4.37
CA LEU A 122 0.90 2.42 4.16
C LEU A 122 1.15 1.55 5.39
N ASP A 123 0.08 1.14 6.05
CA ASP A 123 0.13 0.05 7.01
C ASP A 123 0.77 -1.14 6.29
N PHE A 124 2.08 -1.30 6.50
CA PHE A 124 2.84 -2.45 6.04
C PHE A 124 2.15 -3.64 6.64
N ASN A 125 1.51 -4.46 5.81
CA ASN A 125 0.89 -5.67 6.27
C ASN A 125 2.01 -6.50 6.91
N ILE A 126 2.05 -6.49 8.24
CA ILE A 126 2.95 -7.27 9.07
C ILE A 126 2.47 -8.70 8.91
N ASP A 127 2.81 -9.31 7.78
CA ASP A 127 2.92 -10.75 7.78
C ASP A 127 4.22 -11.06 8.52
N SER A 128 4.11 -11.17 9.84
CA SER A 128 5.23 -11.57 10.69
C SER A 128 5.86 -12.90 10.25
N SER A 129 5.16 -13.67 9.41
CA SER A 129 5.64 -14.91 8.79
C SER A 129 6.44 -14.70 7.49
N ALA A 130 6.31 -13.56 6.80
CA ALA A 130 6.96 -13.33 5.50
C ALA A 130 8.48 -13.14 5.60
N LEU A 131 8.98 -12.60 6.72
CA LEU A 131 10.40 -12.36 6.98
C LEU A 131 10.79 -12.89 8.35
N SER A 132 11.70 -13.85 8.41
CA SER A 132 12.36 -14.30 9.64
C SER A 132 13.63 -13.49 9.90
N ILE A 133 13.84 -13.10 11.16
CA ILE A 133 15.06 -12.41 11.62
C ILE A 133 15.58 -13.18 12.82
N ILE A 134 16.76 -13.78 12.70
CA ILE A 134 17.35 -14.66 13.70
C ILE A 134 18.77 -14.20 13.99
N GLU A 135 19.05 -13.90 15.25
CA GLU A 135 20.41 -13.65 15.70
C GLU A 135 21.15 -14.98 15.92
N LEU A 136 22.29 -15.13 15.25
CA LEU A 136 23.15 -16.30 15.30
C LEU A 136 24.06 -16.27 16.53
N ASN A 137 24.65 -17.43 16.86
CA ASN A 137 25.48 -17.56 18.06
C ASN A 137 26.70 -16.63 18.09
N ASN A 138 27.23 -16.29 16.91
CA ASN A 138 28.37 -15.38 16.72
C ASN A 138 27.98 -13.89 16.73
N GLY A 139 26.69 -13.56 16.91
CA GLY A 139 26.17 -12.19 16.94
C GLY A 139 25.78 -11.62 15.58
N ASP A 140 26.00 -12.34 14.49
CA ASP A 140 25.46 -11.97 13.17
C ASP A 140 23.94 -12.18 13.13
N VAL A 141 23.26 -11.49 12.22
CA VAL A 141 21.81 -11.55 12.10
C VAL A 141 21.44 -12.09 10.72
N GLN A 142 20.70 -13.21 10.72
CA GLN A 142 20.13 -13.83 9.53
C GLN A 142 18.74 -13.26 9.23
N PHE A 143 18.54 -12.90 7.97
CA PHE A 143 17.27 -12.48 7.37
C PHE A 143 16.85 -13.53 6.36
N LYS A 144 15.63 -14.04 6.45
CA LYS A 144 15.11 -15.06 5.54
C LYS A 144 13.66 -14.80 5.16
N LEU A 145 13.39 -14.73 3.87
CA LEU A 145 12.04 -14.60 3.33
C LEU A 145 11.36 -15.97 3.24
N ALA A 146 10.05 -16.01 3.49
CA ALA A 146 9.22 -17.21 3.31
C ALA A 146 8.76 -17.42 1.86
N SER A 147 8.95 -16.42 1.00
CA SER A 147 8.53 -16.43 -0.41
C SER A 147 9.71 -16.66 -1.38
N HIS A 148 9.41 -16.69 -2.68
CA HIS A 148 10.40 -16.72 -3.76
C HIS A 148 10.94 -15.32 -4.15
N LEU A 149 10.51 -14.27 -3.44
CA LEU A 149 11.02 -12.92 -3.69
C LEU A 149 12.44 -12.77 -3.15
N GLU A 150 13.15 -11.76 -3.67
CA GLU A 150 14.51 -11.45 -3.27
C GLU A 150 14.57 -10.12 -2.54
N MET A 151 15.48 -10.04 -1.57
CA MET A 151 15.83 -8.79 -0.90
C MET A 151 16.73 -7.99 -1.82
N GLU A 152 16.38 -6.72 -2.07
CA GLU A 152 17.23 -5.76 -2.77
C GLU A 152 18.01 -4.91 -1.76
N THR A 153 17.36 -4.53 -0.66
CA THR A 153 17.97 -3.68 0.37
C THR A 153 17.48 -4.06 1.76
N VAL A 154 18.36 -4.03 2.75
CA VAL A 154 18.01 -4.18 4.17
C VAL A 154 18.53 -2.96 4.93
N GLU A 155 17.59 -2.16 5.43
CA GLU A 155 17.85 -0.97 6.24
C GLU A 155 17.51 -1.27 7.71
N ILE A 156 18.44 -0.94 8.61
CA ILE A 156 18.25 -1.11 10.06
C ILE A 156 18.08 0.26 10.68
N LEU A 157 16.99 0.45 11.42
CA LEU A 157 16.60 1.71 12.03
C LEU A 157 16.49 1.53 13.55
N ASP A 158 16.84 2.56 14.32
CA ASP A 158 16.41 2.61 15.72
C ASP A 158 14.91 2.93 15.86
N LEU A 159 14.42 2.93 17.10
CA LEU A 159 13.03 3.26 17.41
C LEU A 159 12.64 4.72 17.11
N LEU A 160 13.61 5.60 16.87
CA LEU A 160 13.40 6.99 16.45
C LEU A 160 13.41 7.12 14.93
N GLY A 161 13.56 6.02 14.18
CA GLY A 161 13.61 6.00 12.72
C GLY A 161 14.96 6.44 12.15
N ARG A 162 16.03 6.49 12.95
CA ARG A 162 17.37 6.83 12.44
C ARG A 162 18.02 5.58 11.86
N THR A 163 18.52 5.69 10.64
CA THR A 163 19.26 4.62 9.97
C THR A 163 20.59 4.35 10.64
N ILE A 164 20.81 3.10 11.02
CA ILE A 164 22.05 2.57 11.62
C ILE A 164 22.85 1.79 10.57
N TYR A 165 22.17 0.98 9.76
CA TYR A 165 22.78 0.22 8.67
C TYR A 165 21.95 0.30 7.40
N VAL A 166 22.65 0.19 6.27
CA VAL A 166 22.06 -0.05 4.95
C VAL A 166 22.89 -1.13 4.27
N PHE A 167 22.25 -2.22 3.86
CA PHE A 167 22.86 -3.30 3.11
C PHE A 167 22.18 -3.42 1.74
N ASN A 168 22.94 -3.31 0.66
CA ASN A 168 22.48 -3.75 -0.66
C ASN A 168 22.72 -5.25 -0.76
N THR A 169 21.71 -6.02 -1.17
CA THR A 169 21.80 -7.47 -1.23
C THR A 169 20.95 -8.05 -2.35
N SER A 170 20.99 -9.37 -2.50
CA SER A 170 20.19 -10.13 -3.47
C SER A 170 19.87 -11.51 -2.91
N GLY A 171 18.85 -12.19 -3.43
CA GLY A 171 18.42 -13.48 -2.90
C GLY A 171 17.47 -13.39 -1.70
N ASN A 172 16.99 -14.55 -1.26
CA ASN A 172 15.91 -14.69 -0.27
C ASN A 172 16.40 -15.01 1.16
N GLU A 173 17.70 -15.22 1.35
CA GLU A 173 18.32 -15.49 2.65
C GLU A 173 19.70 -14.82 2.72
N GLN A 174 19.93 -14.02 3.76
CA GLN A 174 21.14 -13.21 3.92
C GLN A 174 21.56 -13.11 5.38
N ILE A 175 22.86 -12.97 5.63
CA ILE A 175 23.42 -12.83 6.98
C ILE A 175 24.27 -11.57 7.02
N PHE A 176 23.99 -10.70 7.98
CA PHE A 176 24.70 -9.43 8.15
C PHE A 176 25.39 -9.34 9.51
N ASN A 177 26.60 -8.80 9.51
CA ASN A 177 27.26 -8.40 10.74
C ASN A 177 26.70 -7.05 11.20
N MET A 178 26.06 -7.05 12.37
CA MET A 178 25.43 -5.86 12.96
C MET A 178 26.05 -5.54 14.32
N SER A 179 27.38 -5.72 14.45
CA SER A 179 28.11 -5.63 15.73
C SER A 179 28.11 -4.22 16.36
N GLN A 180 27.91 -3.17 15.58
CA GLN A 180 27.76 -1.79 16.09
C GLN A 180 26.32 -1.47 16.54
N LEU A 181 25.37 -2.40 16.33
CA LEU A 181 24.01 -2.22 16.85
C LEU A 181 24.02 -2.48 18.35
N SER A 182 23.48 -1.53 19.13
CA SER A 182 23.29 -1.72 20.56
C SER A 182 22.30 -2.85 20.84
N GLN A 183 22.47 -3.54 21.97
CA GLN A 183 21.53 -4.55 22.48
C GLN A 183 20.18 -3.89 22.81
N SER A 184 19.34 -3.76 21.81
CA SER A 184 18.07 -3.03 21.89
C SER A 184 17.11 -3.48 20.80
N THR A 185 15.88 -3.01 20.90
CA THR A 185 14.88 -3.17 19.84
C THR A 185 15.22 -2.28 18.66
N TYR A 186 15.13 -2.83 17.46
CA TYR A 186 15.32 -2.12 16.19
C TYR A 186 14.21 -2.48 15.20
N LEU A 187 14.10 -1.68 14.14
CA LEU A 187 13.24 -1.95 12.99
C LEU A 187 14.11 -2.32 11.80
N ALA A 188 13.82 -3.44 11.15
CA ALA A 188 14.40 -3.79 9.87
C ALA A 188 13.40 -3.47 8.76
N LYS A 189 13.79 -2.59 7.84
CA LYS A 189 13.05 -2.25 6.63
C LYS A 189 13.74 -2.90 5.43
N VAL A 190 13.08 -3.89 4.84
CA VAL A 190 13.61 -4.70 3.75
C VAL A 190 12.89 -4.32 2.47
N LYS A 191 13.61 -3.79 1.48
CA LYS A 191 13.11 -3.59 0.11
C LYS A 191 13.25 -4.90 -0.67
N LEU A 192 12.19 -5.31 -1.33
CA LEU A 192 12.15 -6.50 -2.19
C LEU A 192 12.35 -6.11 -3.66
N ASN A 193 12.72 -7.09 -4.49
CA ASN A 193 12.91 -6.93 -5.93
C ASN A 193 11.65 -6.58 -6.74
N ASN A 194 10.48 -6.61 -6.10
CA ASN A 194 9.21 -6.14 -6.66
C ASN A 194 8.81 -4.75 -6.12
N ASP A 195 9.77 -4.00 -5.57
CA ASP A 195 9.63 -2.66 -4.98
C ASP A 195 8.77 -2.56 -3.71
N TYR A 196 8.25 -3.68 -3.19
CA TYR A 196 7.57 -3.71 -1.89
C TYR A 196 8.58 -3.67 -0.74
N TYR A 197 8.13 -3.12 0.40
CA TYR A 197 8.91 -3.14 1.64
C TYR A 197 8.26 -4.02 2.70
N ILE A 198 9.09 -4.76 3.44
CA ILE A 198 8.70 -5.43 4.68
C ILE A 198 9.36 -4.68 5.84
N ILE A 199 8.58 -4.27 6.83
CA ILE A 199 9.11 -3.72 8.08
C ILE A 199 8.86 -4.71 9.21
N LYS A 200 9.91 -5.13 9.90
CA LYS A 200 9.81 -6.05 11.03
C LYS A 200 10.61 -5.53 12.23
N LYS A 201 9.95 -5.53 13.39
CA LYS A 201 10.58 -5.24 14.68
C LYS A 201 11.33 -6.46 15.18
N ALA A 202 12.57 -6.27 15.62
CA ALA A 202 13.42 -7.31 16.20
C ALA A 202 14.21 -6.76 17.39
N ILE A 203 14.84 -7.65 18.16
CA ILE A 203 15.64 -7.30 19.33
C ILE A 203 17.04 -7.87 19.11
N LYS A 204 18.06 -7.02 19.25
CA LYS A 204 19.46 -7.45 19.33
C LYS A 204 19.77 -7.87 20.76
N GLN A 205 20.21 -9.10 20.95
CA GLN A 205 20.48 -9.70 22.25
C GLN A 205 21.96 -9.72 22.61
N LYS A 206 22.87 -9.79 21.64
CA LYS A 206 24.33 -9.80 21.87
C LYS A 206 25.04 -8.61 21.25
#